data_AF-A0A1Q3IZV9-F1
#
_entry.id   AF-A0A1Q3IZV9-F1
#
_cell.length_a   1.000
_cell.length_b   1.000
_cell.length_c   1.000
_cell.angle_alpha   90.00
_cell.angle_beta   90.00
_cell.angle_gamma   90.00
#
_symmetry.space_group_name_H-M   'P 1'
#
loop_
_entity.id
_entity.type
_entity.pdbx_description
1 polymer ?
#
loop_
_entity_poly.entity_id
_entity_poly.type
_entity_poly.pdbx_seq_one_letter_code
_entity_poly.pdbx_strand_id
1 'polypeptide(L)'
;LNAATLNEALAQLDAVIALYLKGQFVNTPPASPADGDAYLLGASPTGAWSGYAYKIAHCLDGGWRFFTPFDGLTAFVTGTGQQLIYQGGTWTALGALMAGADASIASAATCDLGAAGALCVLVTGTATITSFGSAANRLVLARFAGALTLMHHGVSLSLLGGASRMTAANDVGLYRSDAGGNWREIFYARAAADAGDAATKSGAETLTNKTLDAASNAVSNLAVSMFAANAADTDGTLAANSDTRFATQKAVKTYADQIAAVRPGRNLLIDGDFRVNQRGYTSGGILSAGAFGHDRWKAGASGGDYSFTQLPSATQITIASGKTLIQIVEDKNVQGGGYVLSWEGTAQARVGISGAAPSGAYAASPLAITGAGAGQSISAEFNSGTLGRVQLEAGSIATPFEHVDYAAMLQRCQRYYQRFNFSSAQIAVGMAYSASDALFVFYFPEMRVAPTITQPPSGAGAGQAYWSTSTFQPPSGYGNHTADLISVKSARLRGGAYTGLTAGAPSGFFAGAGSQVTLDAEL
;
A
#
# COMPACT_ATOMS: atom_id res chain seq x y z
N LEU A 1 -1.35 109.77 -3.23
CA LEU A 1 -1.04 109.38 -1.84
C LEU A 1 0.02 110.35 -1.32
N ASN A 2 -0.08 110.79 -0.06
CA ASN A 2 1.07 111.40 0.62
C ASN A 2 2.03 110.27 1.07
N ALA A 3 3.29 110.60 1.38
CA ALA A 3 4.27 109.57 1.76
C ALA A 3 3.81 108.71 2.95
N ALA A 4 3.11 109.31 3.92
CA ALA A 4 2.55 108.61 5.08
C ALA A 4 1.60 107.46 4.68
N THR A 5 0.60 107.74 3.84
CA THR A 5 -0.40 106.73 3.42
C THR A 5 0.20 105.59 2.57
N LEU A 6 1.26 105.86 1.80
CA LEU A 6 1.98 104.81 1.07
C LEU A 6 2.84 103.95 2.01
N ASN A 7 3.59 104.58 2.92
CA ASN A 7 4.41 103.87 3.90
C ASN A 7 3.55 103.00 4.83
N GLU A 8 2.35 103.46 5.19
CA GLU A 8 1.40 102.68 5.97
C GLU A 8 0.91 101.45 5.21
N ALA A 9 0.53 101.57 3.93
CA ALA A 9 0.13 100.42 3.11
C ALA A 9 1.26 99.41 2.88
N LEU A 10 2.50 99.88 2.67
CA LEU A 10 3.67 99.00 2.52
C LEU A 10 3.97 98.24 3.83
N ALA A 11 3.89 98.92 4.98
CA ALA A 11 4.03 98.28 6.29
C ALA A 11 2.88 97.31 6.63
N GLN A 12 1.71 97.45 6.00
CA GLN A 12 0.64 96.45 6.09
C GLN A 12 0.93 95.20 5.23
N LEU A 13 1.50 95.39 4.03
CA LEU A 13 1.87 94.28 3.16
C LEU A 13 3.04 93.47 3.72
N ASP A 14 4.09 94.14 4.17
CA ASP A 14 5.31 93.56 4.76
C ASP A 14 4.97 92.64 5.94
N ALA A 15 4.00 93.04 6.78
CA ALA A 15 3.55 92.27 7.94
C ALA A 15 2.76 90.97 7.62
N VAL A 16 2.39 90.72 6.36
CA VAL A 16 1.58 89.54 5.97
C VAL A 16 2.10 88.78 4.75
N ILE A 17 2.95 89.40 3.92
CA ILE A 17 3.58 88.73 2.78
C ILE A 17 4.74 87.86 3.28
N ALA A 18 4.79 86.59 2.82
CA ALA A 18 5.79 85.61 3.27
C ALA A 18 5.91 85.49 4.81
N LEU A 19 4.77 85.62 5.52
CA LEU A 19 4.67 85.77 6.97
C LEU A 19 5.52 84.75 7.75
N TYR A 20 6.53 85.26 8.46
CA TYR A 20 7.55 84.48 9.16
C TYR A 20 7.47 84.70 10.67
N LEU A 21 6.82 83.79 11.37
CA LEU A 21 6.48 83.93 12.79
C LEU A 21 7.59 83.39 13.69
N LYS A 22 8.12 84.25 14.59
CA LYS A 22 9.05 83.83 15.65
C LYS A 22 8.39 82.98 16.74
N GLY A 23 7.07 83.07 16.90
CA GLY A 23 6.32 82.24 17.83
C GLY A 23 4.82 82.23 17.52
N GLN A 24 4.16 81.15 17.96
CA GLN A 24 2.72 80.93 17.79
C GLN A 24 2.00 80.93 19.14
N PHE A 25 0.80 81.50 19.16
CA PHE A 25 -0.06 81.70 20.34
C PHE A 25 0.66 82.35 21.54
N VAL A 26 1.60 83.26 21.28
CA VAL A 26 2.36 83.95 22.33
C VAL A 26 1.49 85.03 22.95
N ASN A 27 1.45 85.08 24.29
CA ASN A 27 0.62 86.04 25.04
C ASN A 27 1.40 87.21 25.66
N THR A 28 2.74 87.17 25.65
CA THR A 28 3.58 88.20 26.27
C THR A 28 4.58 88.72 25.24
N PRO A 29 4.63 90.05 24.97
CA PRO A 29 5.63 90.60 24.07
C PRO A 29 7.05 90.30 24.59
N PRO A 30 8.01 89.98 23.70
CA PRO A 30 9.42 89.85 24.10
C PRO A 30 9.92 91.17 24.71
N ALA A 31 10.82 91.08 25.69
CA ALA A 31 11.37 92.25 26.39
C ALA A 31 12.28 93.14 25.50
N SER A 32 12.67 92.65 24.33
CA SER A 32 13.46 93.38 23.34
C SER A 32 13.08 92.88 21.94
N PRO A 33 11.95 93.36 21.37
CA PRO A 33 11.59 93.03 20.00
C PRO A 33 12.54 93.70 19.01
N ALA A 34 12.83 93.01 17.91
CA ALA A 34 13.48 93.61 16.75
C ALA A 34 12.42 93.96 15.68
N ASP A 35 12.65 95.00 14.88
CA ASP A 35 11.81 95.27 13.72
C ASP A 35 11.85 94.09 12.74
N GLY A 36 10.69 93.75 12.17
CA GLY A 36 10.47 92.50 11.42
C GLY A 36 10.01 91.32 12.28
N ASP A 37 10.00 91.43 13.61
CA ASP A 37 9.53 90.36 14.48
C ASP A 37 8.01 90.19 14.40
N ALA A 38 7.57 89.08 13.80
CA ALA A 38 6.16 88.68 13.76
C ALA A 38 5.83 87.56 14.76
N TYR A 39 4.69 87.68 15.45
CA TYR A 39 4.16 86.69 16.39
C TYR A 39 2.66 86.49 16.16
N LEU A 40 2.20 85.23 16.14
CA LEU A 40 0.77 84.93 16.22
C LEU A 40 0.37 84.98 17.70
N LEU A 41 -0.61 85.82 18.01
CA LEU A 41 -1.07 86.10 19.37
C LEU A 41 -1.95 84.98 19.91
N GLY A 42 -1.81 84.70 21.21
CA GLY A 42 -2.66 83.75 21.91
C GLY A 42 -4.03 84.33 22.28
N ALA A 43 -4.76 83.57 23.10
CA ALA A 43 -6.11 83.89 23.56
C ALA A 43 -6.16 85.02 24.61
N SER A 44 -5.03 85.36 25.25
CA SER A 44 -4.99 86.33 26.35
C SER A 44 -3.72 87.18 26.31
N PRO A 45 -3.52 88.02 25.28
CA PRO A 45 -2.31 88.81 25.17
C PRO A 45 -2.21 89.88 26.25
N THR A 46 -0.98 90.22 26.63
CA THR A 46 -0.62 91.07 27.77
C THR A 46 0.24 92.26 27.35
N GLY A 47 0.36 93.26 28.22
CA GLY A 47 1.14 94.46 27.95
C GLY A 47 0.68 95.17 26.66
N ALA A 48 1.64 95.53 25.80
CA ALA A 48 1.39 96.20 24.53
C ALA A 48 0.51 95.40 23.55
N TRP A 49 0.32 94.09 23.77
CA TRP A 49 -0.51 93.23 22.91
C TRP A 49 -1.97 93.13 23.38
N SER A 50 -2.31 93.68 24.54
CA SER A 50 -3.66 93.60 25.13
C SER A 50 -4.76 94.06 24.16
N GLY A 51 -5.83 93.27 24.05
CA GLY A 51 -6.97 93.54 23.15
C GLY A 51 -6.84 92.93 21.74
N TYR A 52 -5.68 92.36 21.37
CA TYR A 52 -5.42 91.84 20.01
C TYR A 52 -5.34 90.30 19.95
N ALA A 53 -6.17 89.59 20.71
CA ALA A 53 -6.20 88.12 20.71
C ALA A 53 -6.33 87.53 19.28
N TYR A 54 -5.57 86.47 19.01
CA TYR A 54 -5.50 85.76 17.72
C TYR A 54 -5.07 86.58 16.49
N LYS A 55 -4.63 87.83 16.66
CA LYS A 55 -4.04 88.63 15.58
C LYS A 55 -2.58 88.24 15.33
N ILE A 56 -2.00 88.78 14.27
CA ILE A 56 -0.55 88.78 14.04
C ILE A 56 -0.02 90.11 14.59
N ALA A 57 0.88 90.06 15.57
CA ALA A 57 1.69 91.19 16.03
C ALA A 57 2.96 91.28 15.18
N HIS A 58 3.21 92.42 14.55
CA HIS A 58 4.43 92.72 13.81
C HIS A 58 5.14 93.92 14.43
N CYS A 59 6.42 93.80 14.77
CA CYS A 59 7.23 94.92 15.26
C CYS A 59 7.77 95.75 14.10
N LEU A 60 7.51 97.06 14.13
CA LEU A 60 8.03 98.02 13.17
C LEU A 60 8.19 99.40 13.83
N ASP A 61 9.28 100.10 13.55
CA ASP A 61 9.64 101.39 14.14
C ASP A 61 9.71 101.33 15.69
N GLY A 62 10.03 100.16 16.26
CA GLY A 62 10.00 99.88 17.70
C GLY A 62 8.60 99.78 18.33
N GLY A 63 7.54 99.75 17.52
CA GLY A 63 6.15 99.61 17.96
C GLY A 63 5.45 98.37 17.38
N TRP A 64 4.31 97.98 17.96
CA TRP A 64 3.53 96.82 17.50
C TRP A 64 2.37 97.22 16.58
N ARG A 65 2.29 96.58 15.41
CA ARG A 65 1.16 96.66 14.47
C ARG A 65 0.40 95.32 14.48
N PHE A 66 -0.93 95.35 14.34
CA PHE A 66 -1.79 94.17 14.56
C PHE A 66 -2.70 93.85 13.38
N PHE A 67 -2.60 92.63 12.85
CA PHE A 67 -3.29 92.19 11.63
C PHE A 67 -4.29 91.06 11.92
N THR A 68 -5.50 91.17 11.37
CA THR A 68 -6.47 90.07 11.40
C THR A 68 -6.13 89.08 10.28
N PRO A 69 -5.93 87.77 10.56
CA PRO A 69 -5.76 86.76 9.51
C PRO A 69 -6.98 86.64 8.60
N PHE A 70 -6.76 86.24 7.34
CA PHE A 70 -7.81 85.99 6.35
C PHE A 70 -7.68 84.58 5.78
N ASP A 71 -8.80 83.99 5.32
CA ASP A 71 -8.81 82.61 4.80
C ASP A 71 -7.86 82.46 3.60
N GLY A 72 -7.00 81.43 3.66
CA GLY A 72 -5.94 81.18 2.68
C GLY A 72 -4.61 81.85 3.00
N LEU A 73 -4.51 82.72 4.03
CA LEU A 73 -3.22 83.22 4.51
C LEU A 73 -2.36 82.05 5.00
N THR A 74 -1.08 82.05 4.63
CA THR A 74 -0.10 81.07 5.11
C THR A 74 1.01 81.75 5.90
N ALA A 75 1.58 81.02 6.85
CA ALA A 75 2.67 81.49 7.69
C ALA A 75 3.66 80.35 7.95
N PHE A 76 4.94 80.66 8.08
CA PHE A 76 5.95 79.73 8.56
C PHE A 76 6.31 80.06 10.00
N VAL A 77 6.25 79.09 10.91
CA VAL A 77 6.60 79.27 12.34
C VAL A 77 7.98 78.71 12.62
N THR A 78 8.93 79.58 12.97
CA THR A 78 10.33 79.18 13.18
C THR A 78 10.52 78.19 14.32
N GLY A 79 9.85 78.43 15.46
CA GLY A 79 9.98 77.61 16.66
C GLY A 79 9.49 76.15 16.50
N THR A 80 8.70 75.86 15.46
CA THR A 80 8.19 74.51 15.17
C THR A 80 8.60 73.99 13.79
N GLY A 81 9.14 74.83 12.91
CA GLY A 81 9.44 74.49 11.51
C GLY A 81 8.19 74.22 10.65
N GLN A 82 7.00 74.63 11.10
CA GLN A 82 5.73 74.29 10.46
C GLN A 82 5.22 75.39 9.53
N GLN A 83 4.72 74.98 8.36
CA GLN A 83 3.82 75.79 7.55
C GLN A 83 2.40 75.70 8.13
N LEU A 84 1.81 76.85 8.44
CA LEU A 84 0.41 76.99 8.82
C LEU A 84 -0.41 77.57 7.67
N ILE A 85 -1.69 77.22 7.61
CA ILE A 85 -2.71 77.88 6.80
C ILE A 85 -3.87 78.34 7.70
N TYR A 86 -4.36 79.55 7.49
CA TYR A 86 -5.56 80.04 8.14
C TYR A 86 -6.79 79.67 7.31
N GLN A 87 -7.74 78.96 7.90
CA GLN A 87 -9.00 78.59 7.26
C GLN A 87 -10.11 78.46 8.31
N GLY A 88 -11.29 79.00 8.00
CA GLY A 88 -12.50 78.80 8.82
C GLY A 88 -12.35 79.37 10.24
N GLY A 89 -11.59 80.45 10.40
CA GLY A 89 -11.33 81.08 11.69
C GLY A 89 -10.21 80.46 12.53
N THR A 90 -9.46 79.49 11.99
CA THR A 90 -8.40 78.78 12.74
C THR A 90 -7.11 78.63 11.93
N TRP A 91 -5.96 78.61 12.62
CA TRP A 91 -4.67 78.24 12.03
C TRP A 91 -4.45 76.73 12.16
N THR A 92 -4.26 76.06 11.02
CA THR A 92 -3.97 74.61 10.96
C THR A 92 -2.58 74.37 10.37
N ALA A 93 -1.78 73.48 10.98
CA ALA A 93 -0.51 73.07 10.42
C ALA A 93 -0.71 72.18 9.19
N LEU A 94 -0.09 72.53 8.05
CA LEU A 94 -0.29 71.82 6.78
C LEU A 94 0.11 70.34 6.87
N GLY A 95 1.14 70.02 7.66
CA GLY A 95 1.56 68.64 7.93
C GLY A 95 0.56 67.83 8.76
N ALA A 96 -0.35 68.46 9.51
CA ALA A 96 -1.35 67.76 10.33
C ALA A 96 -2.38 67.00 9.47
N LEU A 97 -2.61 67.41 8.22
CA LEU A 97 -3.46 66.67 7.27
C LEU A 97 -2.89 65.28 6.90
N MET A 98 -1.58 65.07 7.09
CA MET A 98 -0.88 63.82 6.74
C MET A 98 -0.38 63.04 7.96
N ALA A 99 -0.47 63.60 9.17
CA ALA A 99 0.08 63.05 10.41
C ALA A 99 -0.94 62.92 11.56
N GLY A 100 -2.23 63.14 11.29
CA GLY A 100 -3.30 62.90 12.26
C GLY A 100 -3.42 61.42 12.63
N ALA A 101 -3.69 61.13 13.91
CA ALA A 101 -4.08 59.79 14.34
C ALA A 101 -5.39 59.35 13.67
N ASP A 102 -5.54 58.06 13.36
CA ASP A 102 -6.75 57.52 12.74
C ASP A 102 -8.01 57.96 13.49
N ALA A 103 -8.98 58.51 12.76
CA ALA A 103 -10.31 58.71 13.31
C ALA A 103 -10.95 57.34 13.58
N SER A 104 -11.38 57.08 14.82
CA SER A 104 -12.00 55.81 15.15
C SER A 104 -13.50 55.84 14.86
N ILE A 105 -13.99 54.88 14.09
CA ILE A 105 -15.43 54.68 13.82
C ILE A 105 -15.84 53.26 14.21
N ALA A 106 -17.03 53.09 14.76
CA ALA A 106 -17.60 51.77 15.04
C ALA A 106 -18.33 51.23 13.80
N SER A 107 -18.08 49.97 13.47
CA SER A 107 -18.76 49.24 12.41
C SER A 107 -20.27 49.22 12.64
N ALA A 108 -21.04 49.49 11.59
CA ALA A 108 -22.49 49.35 11.54
C ALA A 108 -22.89 49.01 10.09
N ALA A 109 -24.17 48.70 9.86
CA ALA A 109 -24.69 48.43 8.51
C ALA A 109 -24.34 49.56 7.51
N THR A 110 -24.37 50.81 7.98
CA THR A 110 -23.72 51.96 7.33
C THR A 110 -22.62 52.47 8.25
N CYS A 111 -21.35 52.28 7.85
CA CYS A 111 -20.17 52.74 8.56
C CYS A 111 -19.60 53.97 7.83
N ASP A 112 -20.12 55.17 8.10
CA ASP A 112 -19.86 56.36 7.28
C ASP A 112 -18.41 56.86 7.38
N LEU A 113 -17.56 56.38 6.46
CA LEU A 113 -16.15 56.78 6.38
C LEU A 113 -15.99 58.23 5.92
N GLY A 114 -16.97 58.78 5.19
CA GLY A 114 -16.89 60.14 4.68
C GLY A 114 -17.28 61.22 5.70
N ALA A 115 -18.06 60.85 6.71
CA ALA A 115 -18.36 61.66 7.89
C ALA A 115 -17.23 61.68 8.92
N ALA A 116 -16.30 60.72 8.89
CA ALA A 116 -15.17 60.63 9.83
C ALA A 116 -14.16 61.79 9.73
N GLY A 117 -14.16 62.54 8.63
CA GLY A 117 -13.38 63.78 8.47
C GLY A 117 -11.86 63.62 8.35
N ALA A 118 -11.33 62.39 8.39
CA ALA A 118 -9.90 62.08 8.32
C ALA A 118 -9.55 61.23 7.09
N LEU A 119 -8.29 61.32 6.63
CA LEU A 119 -7.76 60.48 5.55
C LEU A 119 -7.52 59.03 6.00
N CYS A 120 -7.12 58.84 7.26
CA CYS A 120 -6.92 57.53 7.88
C CYS A 120 -8.02 57.27 8.92
N VAL A 121 -8.67 56.11 8.83
CA VAL A 121 -9.81 55.74 9.68
C VAL A 121 -9.63 54.33 10.24
N LEU A 122 -9.74 54.20 11.56
CA LEU A 122 -9.72 52.91 12.26
C LEU A 122 -11.16 52.41 12.41
N VAL A 123 -11.51 51.38 11.65
CA VAL A 123 -12.81 50.71 11.76
C VAL A 123 -12.75 49.69 12.89
N THR A 124 -13.55 49.93 13.92
CA THR A 124 -13.66 49.12 15.14
C THR A 124 -14.96 48.34 15.19
N GLY A 125 -15.10 47.36 16.10
CA GLY A 125 -16.31 46.54 16.20
C GLY A 125 -16.36 45.36 15.23
N THR A 126 -17.49 44.67 15.20
CA THR A 126 -17.69 43.37 14.53
C THR A 126 -18.94 43.31 13.64
N ALA A 127 -19.67 44.41 13.48
CA ALA A 127 -20.90 44.43 12.70
C ALA A 127 -20.63 44.30 11.20
N THR A 128 -21.52 43.59 10.49
CA THR A 128 -21.47 43.52 9.02
C THR A 128 -21.69 44.91 8.43
N ILE A 129 -20.75 45.37 7.61
CA ILE A 129 -20.82 46.65 6.90
C ILE A 129 -21.40 46.40 5.51
N THR A 130 -22.48 47.10 5.17
CA THR A 130 -23.14 47.04 3.85
C THR A 130 -23.00 48.34 3.04
N SER A 131 -22.52 49.42 3.67
CA SER A 131 -22.29 50.73 3.06
C SER A 131 -21.26 51.54 3.86
N PHE A 132 -20.50 52.39 3.19
CA PHE A 132 -19.59 53.37 3.81
C PHE A 132 -20.16 54.80 3.83
N GLY A 133 -21.48 54.96 3.75
CA GLY A 133 -22.17 56.26 3.74
C GLY A 133 -22.36 56.83 2.33
N SER A 134 -22.89 58.06 2.23
CA SER A 134 -23.22 58.71 0.95
C SER A 134 -22.36 59.94 0.61
N ALA A 135 -21.30 60.19 1.39
CA ALA A 135 -20.42 61.33 1.16
C ALA A 135 -19.70 61.24 -0.20
N ALA A 136 -19.91 62.23 -1.06
CA ALA A 136 -19.33 62.27 -2.40
C ALA A 136 -17.84 62.68 -2.42
N ASN A 137 -17.11 62.20 -3.43
CA ASN A 137 -15.73 62.59 -3.76
C ASN A 137 -14.72 62.46 -2.60
N ARG A 138 -14.79 61.37 -1.83
CA ARG A 138 -13.86 61.07 -0.72
C ARG A 138 -12.82 60.02 -1.12
N LEU A 139 -11.68 60.05 -0.45
CA LEU A 139 -10.65 59.02 -0.44
C LEU A 139 -10.29 58.74 1.03
N VAL A 140 -10.35 57.49 1.45
CA VAL A 140 -10.10 57.07 2.84
C VAL A 140 -9.26 55.79 2.85
N LEU A 141 -8.19 55.80 3.63
CA LEU A 141 -7.45 54.60 4.02
C LEU A 141 -8.09 54.07 5.31
N ALA A 142 -8.76 52.92 5.21
CA ALA A 142 -9.39 52.28 6.35
C ALA A 142 -8.54 51.12 6.86
N ARG A 143 -8.28 51.10 8.16
CA ARG A 143 -7.62 50.01 8.88
C ARG A 143 -8.63 49.30 9.76
N PHE A 144 -8.64 47.98 9.77
CA PHE A 144 -9.62 47.19 10.53
C PHE A 144 -9.01 46.74 11.86
N ALA A 145 -9.69 47.03 12.98
CA ALA A 145 -9.24 46.65 14.31
C ALA A 145 -9.43 45.15 14.63
N GLY A 146 -10.24 44.45 13.83
CA GLY A 146 -10.62 43.05 14.07
C GLY A 146 -11.43 42.47 12.92
N ALA A 147 -12.04 41.31 13.17
CA ALA A 147 -12.86 40.61 12.18
C ALA A 147 -14.28 41.17 12.11
N LEU A 148 -14.66 41.64 10.93
CA LEU A 148 -16.01 41.97 10.53
C LEU A 148 -16.26 41.52 9.09
N THR A 149 -17.52 41.48 8.66
CA THR A 149 -17.87 41.19 7.26
C THR A 149 -18.06 42.49 6.50
N LEU A 150 -17.22 42.72 5.49
CA LEU A 150 -17.52 43.66 4.40
C LEU A 150 -18.44 42.94 3.41
N MET A 151 -19.71 43.36 3.34
CA MET A 151 -20.67 42.78 2.41
C MET A 151 -20.54 43.46 1.04
N HIS A 152 -20.24 42.69 0.00
CA HIS A 152 -20.15 43.20 -1.36
C HIS A 152 -21.55 43.57 -1.89
N HIS A 153 -21.68 44.76 -2.46
CA HIS A 153 -22.83 45.17 -3.25
C HIS A 153 -22.38 45.91 -4.52
N GLY A 154 -22.72 45.37 -5.69
CA GLY A 154 -22.14 45.79 -6.98
C GLY A 154 -22.29 47.28 -7.33
N VAL A 155 -23.22 48.00 -6.69
CA VAL A 155 -23.43 49.44 -6.88
C VAL A 155 -22.83 50.26 -5.73
N SER A 156 -23.37 50.17 -4.51
CA SER A 156 -23.03 51.08 -3.40
C SER A 156 -21.71 50.79 -2.68
N LEU A 157 -21.28 49.53 -2.59
CA LEU A 157 -20.03 49.12 -1.94
C LEU A 157 -19.41 47.93 -2.68
N SER A 158 -18.65 48.22 -3.73
CA SER A 158 -18.02 47.17 -4.54
C SER A 158 -16.59 46.91 -4.06
N LEU A 159 -16.39 45.69 -3.56
CA LEU A 159 -15.10 45.13 -3.12
C LEU A 159 -14.38 44.43 -4.26
N LEU A 160 -13.04 44.42 -4.21
CA LEU A 160 -12.21 43.69 -5.18
C LEU A 160 -12.49 42.18 -5.10
N GLY A 161 -12.62 41.54 -6.27
CA GLY A 161 -12.97 40.12 -6.39
C GLY A 161 -14.47 39.81 -6.37
N GLY A 162 -15.35 40.81 -6.26
CA GLY A 162 -16.80 40.62 -6.44
C GLY A 162 -17.52 39.85 -5.32
N ALA A 163 -16.83 39.53 -4.23
CA ALA A 163 -17.33 38.73 -3.13
C ALA A 163 -17.17 39.46 -1.79
N SER A 164 -18.07 39.18 -0.85
CA SER A 164 -17.99 39.67 0.54
C SER A 164 -16.74 39.11 1.23
N ARG A 165 -16.10 39.92 2.08
CA ARG A 165 -14.82 39.56 2.72
C ARG A 165 -14.91 39.69 4.23
N MET A 166 -14.41 38.69 4.94
CA MET A 166 -14.11 38.82 6.37
C MET A 166 -12.74 39.48 6.56
N THR A 167 -12.68 40.59 7.28
CA THR A 167 -11.44 41.30 7.64
C THR A 167 -10.70 40.59 8.77
N ALA A 168 -9.45 40.98 9.03
CA ALA A 168 -8.69 40.62 10.22
C ALA A 168 -8.09 41.89 10.87
N ALA A 169 -7.57 41.75 12.08
CA ALA A 169 -6.91 42.86 12.78
C ALA A 169 -5.69 43.36 11.99
N ASN A 170 -5.58 44.68 11.84
CA ASN A 170 -4.60 45.42 11.06
C ASN A 170 -4.68 45.24 9.53
N ASP A 171 -5.72 44.59 8.99
CA ASP A 171 -5.96 44.65 7.54
C ASP A 171 -6.18 46.10 7.10
N VAL A 172 -5.69 46.46 5.91
CA VAL A 172 -5.76 47.83 5.39
C VAL A 172 -6.39 47.84 4.00
N GLY A 173 -7.43 48.65 3.81
CA GLY A 173 -8.06 48.91 2.52
C GLY A 173 -8.04 50.39 2.14
N LEU A 174 -7.91 50.67 0.84
CA LEU A 174 -8.06 52.02 0.30
C LEU A 174 -9.41 52.12 -0.41
N TYR A 175 -10.25 53.06 0.01
CA TYR A 175 -11.62 53.22 -0.47
C TYR A 175 -11.86 54.62 -1.02
N ARG A 176 -12.58 54.71 -2.14
CA ARG A 176 -12.94 55.98 -2.80
C ARG A 176 -14.45 56.04 -3.02
N SER A 177 -15.04 57.22 -2.84
CA SER A 177 -16.41 57.52 -3.28
C SER A 177 -16.44 58.39 -4.55
N ASP A 178 -17.46 58.19 -5.37
CA ASP A 178 -17.74 58.99 -6.57
C ASP A 178 -18.62 60.22 -6.27
N ALA A 179 -19.04 60.95 -7.32
CA ALA A 179 -19.92 62.11 -7.18
C ALA A 179 -21.35 61.76 -6.72
N GLY A 180 -21.76 60.49 -6.81
CA GLY A 180 -23.04 59.97 -6.31
C GLY A 180 -22.95 59.31 -4.93
N GLY A 181 -21.76 59.29 -4.31
CA GLY A 181 -21.54 58.65 -3.01
C GLY A 181 -21.39 57.14 -3.04
N ASN A 182 -21.17 56.51 -4.21
CA ASN A 182 -20.93 55.07 -4.30
C ASN A 182 -19.47 54.74 -3.99
N TRP A 183 -19.22 53.71 -3.19
CA TRP A 183 -17.88 53.34 -2.75
C TRP A 183 -17.25 52.22 -3.57
N ARG A 184 -15.93 52.33 -3.77
CA ARG A 184 -15.09 51.36 -4.48
C ARG A 184 -13.84 51.07 -3.65
N GLU A 185 -13.55 49.78 -3.48
CA GLU A 185 -12.25 49.30 -3.00
C GLU A 185 -11.21 49.41 -4.11
N ILE A 186 -10.11 50.11 -3.83
CA ILE A 186 -9.00 50.37 -4.78
C ILE A 186 -7.82 49.44 -4.48
N PHE A 187 -7.61 49.13 -3.20
CA PHE A 187 -6.52 48.28 -2.71
C PHE A 187 -6.96 47.60 -1.41
N TYR A 188 -6.43 46.41 -1.15
CA TYR A 188 -6.59 45.71 0.12
C TYR A 188 -5.34 44.87 0.43
N ALA A 189 -4.78 45.03 1.63
CA ALA A 189 -3.70 44.23 2.17
C ALA A 189 -4.16 43.48 3.43
N ARG A 190 -3.78 42.21 3.52
CA ARG A 190 -3.86 41.44 4.76
C ARG A 190 -2.71 41.81 5.69
N ALA A 191 -2.96 41.87 6.99
CA ALA A 191 -1.91 42.13 7.99
C ALA A 191 -0.91 40.97 8.15
N ALA A 192 -1.41 39.74 8.01
CA ALA A 192 -0.58 38.54 8.00
C ALA A 192 -0.07 38.27 6.57
N ALA A 193 1.23 38.02 6.45
CA ALA A 193 1.86 37.66 5.19
C ALA A 193 1.35 36.30 4.67
N ASP A 194 1.26 36.21 3.34
CA ASP A 194 1.41 35.04 2.47
C ASP A 194 0.84 33.66 2.89
N ALA A 195 -0.12 33.18 2.08
CA ALA A 195 -0.04 31.92 1.33
C ALA A 195 0.68 30.70 1.99
N GLY A 196 0.36 30.38 3.24
CA GLY A 196 1.00 29.28 3.98
C GLY A 196 0.34 27.90 3.88
N ASP A 197 -0.88 27.78 3.35
CA ASP A 197 -1.65 26.52 3.38
C ASP A 197 -1.76 25.87 1.99
N ALA A 198 -1.40 24.58 1.92
CA ALA A 198 -1.58 23.76 0.72
C ALA A 198 -3.07 23.64 0.32
N ALA A 199 -4.00 23.82 1.27
CA ALA A 199 -5.44 23.73 1.07
C ALA A 199 -6.07 24.81 0.14
N THR A 200 -5.32 25.83 -0.30
CA THR A 200 -5.87 26.96 -1.09
C THR A 200 -5.43 27.02 -2.56
N LYS A 201 -4.82 25.97 -3.10
CA LYS A 201 -4.45 25.90 -4.53
C LYS A 201 -5.65 25.49 -5.40
N SER A 202 -5.71 26.00 -6.63
CA SER A 202 -6.63 25.50 -7.67
C SER A 202 -5.93 24.47 -8.56
N GLY A 203 -6.42 23.23 -8.53
CA GLY A 203 -5.84 22.06 -9.19
C GLY A 203 -6.40 20.80 -8.56
N ALA A 204 -5.82 19.63 -8.83
CA ALA A 204 -6.16 18.40 -8.12
C ALA A 204 -5.45 18.37 -6.75
N GLU A 205 -6.21 18.47 -5.65
CA GLU A 205 -5.71 18.38 -4.27
C GLU A 205 -6.73 17.58 -3.43
N THR A 206 -6.29 16.57 -2.67
CA THR A 206 -7.20 15.63 -1.96
C THR A 206 -7.10 15.71 -0.45
N LEU A 207 -8.16 16.27 0.15
CA LEU A 207 -8.53 16.17 1.57
C LEU A 207 -9.58 15.03 1.72
N THR A 208 -10.09 14.59 2.88
CA THR A 208 -10.03 15.09 4.28
C THR A 208 -9.85 13.90 5.25
N ASN A 209 -9.72 14.16 6.55
CA ASN A 209 -9.32 13.22 7.62
C ASN A 209 -7.89 12.65 7.45
N LYS A 210 -7.22 12.93 6.31
CA LYS A 210 -5.81 12.60 6.07
C LYS A 210 -4.93 13.54 6.87
N THR A 211 -4.13 13.02 7.79
CA THR A 211 -2.98 13.74 8.33
C THR A 211 -1.80 13.49 7.41
N LEU A 212 -1.16 14.55 6.91
CA LEU A 212 0.17 14.49 6.33
C LEU A 212 1.16 14.89 7.43
N ASP A 213 1.72 13.90 8.14
CA ASP A 213 2.71 14.13 9.18
C ASP A 213 4.11 14.07 8.55
N ALA A 214 4.70 15.24 8.33
CA ALA A 214 6.05 15.37 7.77
C ALA A 214 7.15 14.98 8.77
N ALA A 215 6.89 14.98 10.07
CA ALA A 215 7.86 14.58 11.10
C ALA A 215 7.96 13.04 11.21
N SER A 216 6.84 12.34 10.98
CA SER A 216 6.80 10.86 10.96
C SER A 216 6.76 10.25 9.55
N ASN A 217 6.77 11.07 8.49
CA ASN A 217 6.57 10.67 7.09
C ASN A 217 5.31 9.80 6.87
N ALA A 218 4.19 10.14 7.51
CA ALA A 218 2.98 9.32 7.52
C ALA A 218 1.77 10.00 6.85
N VAL A 219 0.93 9.18 6.20
CA VAL A 219 -0.39 9.57 5.70
C VAL A 219 -1.47 8.74 6.40
N SER A 220 -2.24 9.35 7.29
CA SER A 220 -3.23 8.64 8.12
C SER A 220 -4.61 8.53 7.43
N ASN A 221 -5.50 7.68 7.97
CA ASN A 221 -6.92 7.59 7.59
C ASN A 221 -7.22 7.35 6.09
N LEU A 222 -6.36 6.62 5.39
CA LEU A 222 -6.62 6.10 4.05
C LEU A 222 -7.47 4.82 4.11
N ALA A 223 -8.55 4.78 3.34
CA ALA A 223 -9.31 3.56 3.06
C ALA A 223 -9.02 3.10 1.63
N VAL A 224 -9.02 1.78 1.38
CA VAL A 224 -8.69 1.22 0.04
C VAL A 224 -9.66 1.71 -1.04
N SER A 225 -10.90 2.05 -0.69
CA SER A 225 -11.91 2.65 -1.57
C SER A 225 -11.63 4.10 -2.01
N MET A 226 -10.63 4.77 -1.42
CA MET A 226 -10.26 6.15 -1.75
C MET A 226 -9.23 6.24 -2.88
N PHE A 227 -8.63 5.12 -3.27
CA PHE A 227 -7.78 5.08 -4.46
C PHE A 227 -8.65 5.01 -5.72
N ALA A 228 -8.23 5.69 -6.79
CA ALA A 228 -8.96 5.71 -8.05
C ALA A 228 -9.21 4.29 -8.59
N ALA A 229 -10.32 4.10 -9.30
CA ALA A 229 -10.53 2.87 -10.06
C ALA A 229 -9.30 2.61 -10.95
N ASN A 230 -8.75 1.40 -10.87
CA ASN A 230 -7.47 0.94 -11.43
C ASN A 230 -6.19 1.25 -10.64
N ALA A 231 -6.15 2.06 -9.59
CA ALA A 231 -4.90 2.23 -8.81
C ALA A 231 -4.52 0.96 -8.02
N ALA A 232 -5.53 0.25 -7.50
CA ALA A 232 -5.36 -1.10 -6.97
C ALA A 232 -5.43 -2.13 -8.10
N ASP A 233 -4.58 -3.17 -8.04
CA ASP A 233 -4.68 -4.34 -8.91
C ASP A 233 -5.19 -5.58 -8.16
N THR A 234 -6.25 -6.17 -8.71
CA THR A 234 -6.89 -7.40 -8.21
C THR A 234 -6.57 -8.62 -9.07
N ASP A 235 -5.76 -8.46 -10.12
CA ASP A 235 -5.29 -9.58 -10.94
C ASP A 235 -4.42 -10.53 -10.11
N GLY A 236 -4.98 -11.70 -9.80
CA GLY A 236 -4.27 -12.76 -9.08
C GLY A 236 -3.19 -13.48 -9.89
N THR A 237 -3.06 -13.19 -11.19
CA THR A 237 -2.00 -13.74 -12.06
C THR A 237 -0.80 -12.81 -12.21
N LEU A 238 -0.94 -11.52 -11.85
CA LEU A 238 0.03 -10.46 -12.11
C LEU A 238 0.57 -10.50 -13.56
N ALA A 239 -0.30 -10.76 -14.53
CA ALA A 239 0.08 -11.00 -15.92
C ALA A 239 0.54 -9.73 -16.65
N ALA A 240 0.15 -8.55 -16.16
CA ALA A 240 0.61 -7.26 -16.63
C ALA A 240 1.63 -6.65 -15.66
N ASN A 241 2.81 -6.30 -16.17
CA ASN A 241 3.75 -5.44 -15.44
C ASN A 241 3.16 -4.02 -15.37
N SER A 242 3.11 -3.42 -14.18
CA SER A 242 2.56 -2.08 -13.99
C SER A 242 3.38 -1.28 -12.98
N ASP A 243 3.93 -0.16 -13.44
CA ASP A 243 4.60 0.84 -12.59
C ASP A 243 3.60 1.85 -11.98
N THR A 244 2.31 1.74 -12.33
CA THR A 244 1.25 2.72 -12.01
C THR A 244 0.16 2.16 -11.10
N ARG A 245 0.24 0.88 -10.72
CA ARG A 245 -0.75 0.17 -9.90
C ARG A 245 -0.06 -0.60 -8.77
N PHE A 246 -0.72 -0.69 -7.61
CA PHE A 246 -0.25 -1.53 -6.52
C PHE A 246 -1.08 -2.82 -6.45
N ALA A 247 -0.41 -3.97 -6.38
CA ALA A 247 -1.08 -5.26 -6.23
C ALA A 247 -1.75 -5.37 -4.84
N THR A 248 -3.03 -5.76 -4.82
CA THR A 248 -3.75 -6.03 -3.57
C THR A 248 -3.17 -7.26 -2.86
N GLN A 249 -3.33 -7.35 -1.54
CA GLN A 249 -2.92 -8.54 -0.77
C GLN A 249 -3.51 -9.84 -1.36
N LYS A 250 -4.75 -9.79 -1.87
CA LYS A 250 -5.40 -10.91 -2.55
C LYS A 250 -4.67 -11.28 -3.85
N ALA A 251 -4.34 -10.29 -4.70
CA ALA A 251 -3.60 -10.51 -5.93
C ALA A 251 -2.22 -11.14 -5.66
N VAL A 252 -1.44 -10.53 -4.77
CA VAL A 252 -0.11 -11.03 -4.37
C VAL A 252 -0.20 -12.43 -3.79
N LYS A 253 -1.18 -12.71 -2.92
CA LYS A 253 -1.39 -14.05 -2.36
C LYS A 253 -1.72 -15.06 -3.46
N THR A 254 -2.65 -14.75 -4.37
CA THR A 254 -3.01 -15.67 -5.47
C THR A 254 -1.81 -15.99 -6.36
N TYR A 255 -0.99 -15.00 -6.70
CA TYR A 255 0.23 -15.20 -7.49
C TYR A 255 1.27 -16.04 -6.74
N ALA A 256 1.51 -15.74 -5.45
CA ALA A 256 2.45 -16.50 -4.62
C ALA A 256 1.99 -17.95 -4.40
N ASP A 257 0.69 -18.18 -4.18
CA ASP A 257 0.08 -19.51 -4.07
C ASP A 257 0.23 -20.28 -5.40
N GLN A 258 0.04 -19.63 -6.56
CA GLN A 258 0.26 -20.22 -7.88
C GLN A 258 1.72 -20.66 -8.08
N ILE A 259 2.70 -19.82 -7.72
CA ILE A 259 4.12 -20.20 -7.80
C ILE A 259 4.45 -21.36 -6.84
N ALA A 260 3.91 -21.34 -5.62
CA ALA A 260 4.08 -22.43 -4.67
C ALA A 260 3.55 -23.76 -5.23
N ALA A 261 2.42 -23.73 -5.96
CA ALA A 261 1.77 -24.88 -6.57
C ALA A 261 2.57 -25.56 -7.70
N VAL A 262 3.64 -24.94 -8.23
CA VAL A 262 4.42 -25.46 -9.37
C VAL A 262 5.76 -26.09 -8.94
N ARG A 263 6.17 -25.98 -7.67
CA ARG A 263 7.43 -26.60 -7.19
C ARG A 263 7.32 -28.13 -7.18
N PRO A 264 8.18 -28.90 -7.89
CA PRO A 264 8.15 -30.35 -7.82
C PRO A 264 8.67 -30.87 -6.47
N GLY A 265 8.19 -32.03 -6.02
CA GLY A 265 8.60 -32.69 -4.78
C GLY A 265 7.91 -32.18 -3.51
N ARG A 266 6.73 -31.56 -3.61
CA ARG A 266 5.88 -31.22 -2.44
C ARG A 266 5.12 -32.42 -1.93
N ASN A 267 4.55 -33.20 -2.84
CA ASN A 267 3.74 -34.36 -2.50
C ASN A 267 4.64 -35.53 -2.07
N LEU A 268 4.59 -35.87 -0.79
CA LEU A 268 5.30 -36.99 -0.21
C LEU A 268 4.60 -38.34 -0.45
N LEU A 269 3.32 -38.32 -0.85
CA LEU A 269 2.60 -39.50 -1.31
C LEU A 269 2.90 -39.76 -2.78
N ILE A 270 3.12 -41.03 -3.09
CA ILE A 270 3.43 -41.56 -4.42
C ILE A 270 2.13 -42.14 -4.99
N ASP A 271 1.93 -42.03 -6.31
CA ASP A 271 0.71 -42.45 -7.02
C ASP A 271 -0.60 -41.92 -6.40
N GLY A 272 -0.60 -40.69 -5.89
CA GLY A 272 -1.78 -40.05 -5.28
C GLY A 272 -2.95 -39.84 -6.26
N ASP A 273 -2.73 -40.02 -7.55
CA ASP A 273 -3.73 -39.97 -8.62
C ASP A 273 -3.97 -41.34 -9.29
N PHE A 274 -3.54 -42.45 -8.67
CA PHE A 274 -3.87 -43.82 -9.05
C PHE A 274 -3.64 -44.14 -10.55
N ARG A 275 -2.52 -43.65 -11.09
CA ARG A 275 -2.12 -43.85 -12.49
C ARG A 275 -1.25 -45.08 -12.68
N VAL A 276 -0.57 -45.54 -11.64
CA VAL A 276 0.43 -46.62 -11.71
C VAL A 276 -0.14 -47.90 -11.08
N ASN A 277 -0.36 -48.91 -11.92
CA ASN A 277 -0.94 -50.21 -11.53
C ASN A 277 -0.11 -51.37 -12.10
N GLN A 278 1.18 -51.43 -11.75
CA GLN A 278 2.12 -52.47 -12.18
C GLN A 278 1.71 -53.85 -11.65
N ARG A 279 1.08 -53.90 -10.47
CA ARG A 279 0.52 -55.13 -9.89
C ARG A 279 -0.67 -55.68 -10.70
N GLY A 280 -1.37 -54.82 -11.45
CA GLY A 280 -2.53 -55.22 -12.24
C GLY A 280 -3.76 -55.54 -11.38
N TYR A 281 -3.94 -54.81 -10.28
CA TYR A 281 -5.15 -54.92 -9.47
C TYR A 281 -6.39 -54.60 -10.32
N THR A 282 -7.38 -55.48 -10.26
CA THR A 282 -8.61 -55.38 -11.06
C THR A 282 -9.68 -54.63 -10.28
N SER A 283 -10.35 -53.68 -10.95
CA SER A 283 -11.46 -52.89 -10.39
C SER A 283 -12.53 -53.76 -9.73
N GLY A 284 -12.79 -53.52 -8.44
CA GLY A 284 -13.73 -54.31 -7.63
C GLY A 284 -13.19 -55.66 -7.14
N GLY A 285 -11.91 -55.98 -7.36
CA GLY A 285 -11.27 -57.20 -6.86
C GLY A 285 -11.05 -57.19 -5.34
N ILE A 286 -10.95 -58.37 -4.73
CA ILE A 286 -10.64 -58.49 -3.31
C ILE A 286 -9.17 -58.08 -3.07
N LEU A 287 -8.95 -57.14 -2.15
CA LEU A 287 -7.63 -56.77 -1.65
C LEU A 287 -7.54 -57.09 -0.15
N SER A 288 -6.93 -58.23 0.16
CA SER A 288 -6.71 -58.71 1.53
C SER A 288 -5.94 -57.70 2.38
N ALA A 289 -6.16 -57.68 3.69
CA ALA A 289 -5.49 -56.77 4.61
C ALA A 289 -3.95 -56.79 4.45
N GLY A 290 -3.35 -55.61 4.33
CA GLY A 290 -1.91 -55.44 4.08
C GLY A 290 -1.44 -55.70 2.64
N ALA A 291 -2.28 -56.22 1.74
CA ALA A 291 -1.93 -56.40 0.33
C ALA A 291 -1.98 -55.07 -0.45
N PHE A 292 -1.18 -54.97 -1.51
CA PHE A 292 -1.03 -53.76 -2.33
C PHE A 292 -1.85 -53.84 -3.63
N GLY A 293 -2.56 -52.76 -3.95
CA GLY A 293 -3.39 -52.60 -5.14
C GLY A 293 -2.65 -51.85 -6.25
N HIS A 294 -3.08 -50.60 -6.51
CA HIS A 294 -2.25 -49.59 -7.17
C HIS A 294 -0.93 -49.44 -6.40
N ASP A 295 0.13 -49.06 -7.11
CA ASP A 295 1.47 -49.05 -6.54
C ASP A 295 1.52 -48.14 -5.29
N ARG A 296 2.23 -48.59 -4.24
CA ARG A 296 2.32 -47.94 -2.92
C ARG A 296 1.06 -47.93 -2.05
N TRP A 297 -0.13 -48.23 -2.59
CA TRP A 297 -1.39 -48.23 -1.86
C TRP A 297 -1.73 -49.62 -1.32
N LYS A 298 -1.74 -49.78 0.01
CA LYS A 298 -2.10 -51.06 0.66
C LYS A 298 -3.46 -51.02 1.34
N ALA A 299 -4.10 -52.18 1.39
CA ALA A 299 -5.28 -52.41 2.21
C ALA A 299 -4.97 -52.21 3.70
N GLY A 300 -5.86 -51.51 4.40
CA GLY A 300 -5.88 -51.48 5.87
C GLY A 300 -6.42 -52.77 6.48
N ALA A 301 -6.65 -52.77 7.79
CA ALA A 301 -6.92 -53.98 8.57
C ALA A 301 -8.17 -54.78 8.15
N SER A 302 -9.18 -54.11 7.58
CA SER A 302 -10.43 -54.73 7.09
C SER A 302 -10.37 -55.17 5.61
N GLY A 303 -9.20 -55.09 4.98
CA GLY A 303 -9.05 -55.14 3.53
C GLY A 303 -9.26 -53.77 2.87
N GLY A 304 -9.01 -53.73 1.56
CA GLY A 304 -8.94 -52.50 0.78
C GLY A 304 -9.56 -52.64 -0.59
N ASP A 305 -10.74 -53.28 -0.70
CA ASP A 305 -11.42 -53.45 -1.98
C ASP A 305 -11.89 -52.09 -2.53
N TYR A 306 -11.59 -51.76 -3.79
CA TYR A 306 -12.03 -50.52 -4.43
C TYR A 306 -12.33 -50.70 -5.92
N SER A 307 -13.24 -49.88 -6.44
CA SER A 307 -13.57 -49.81 -7.87
C SER A 307 -13.03 -48.52 -8.48
N PHE A 308 -12.72 -48.58 -9.77
CA PHE A 308 -12.16 -47.47 -10.55
C PHE A 308 -12.35 -47.69 -12.06
N THR A 309 -12.24 -46.59 -12.81
CA THR A 309 -12.05 -46.60 -14.27
C THR A 309 -10.68 -46.00 -14.54
N GLN A 310 -9.74 -46.77 -15.10
CA GLN A 310 -8.37 -46.30 -15.31
C GLN A 310 -8.36 -45.11 -16.27
N LEU A 311 -7.74 -44.01 -15.86
CA LEU A 311 -7.50 -42.84 -16.70
C LEU A 311 -5.99 -42.57 -16.82
N PRO A 312 -5.46 -42.20 -18.01
CA PRO A 312 -4.03 -41.89 -18.17
C PRO A 312 -3.56 -40.63 -17.43
N SER A 313 -4.47 -39.70 -17.12
CA SER A 313 -4.16 -38.37 -16.59
C SER A 313 -4.34 -38.23 -15.08
N ALA A 314 -5.38 -38.85 -14.50
CA ALA A 314 -5.61 -39.06 -13.08
C ALA A 314 -6.83 -39.98 -12.90
N THR A 315 -6.71 -41.06 -12.15
CA THR A 315 -7.80 -41.98 -11.80
C THR A 315 -8.41 -41.59 -10.46
N GLN A 316 -9.74 -41.48 -10.39
CA GLN A 316 -10.46 -41.46 -9.11
C GLN A 316 -10.95 -42.88 -8.81
N ILE A 317 -10.70 -43.34 -7.58
CA ILE A 317 -11.15 -44.64 -7.07
C ILE A 317 -12.35 -44.46 -6.14
N THR A 318 -13.07 -45.55 -5.87
CA THR A 318 -14.13 -45.64 -4.85
C THR A 318 -13.82 -46.79 -3.91
N ILE A 319 -13.41 -46.47 -2.68
CA ILE A 319 -13.14 -47.45 -1.62
C ILE A 319 -14.47 -48.03 -1.12
N ALA A 320 -14.59 -49.35 -1.09
CA ALA A 320 -15.83 -50.03 -0.73
C ALA A 320 -16.20 -49.85 0.75
N SER A 321 -17.48 -50.08 1.08
CA SER A 321 -18.00 -49.94 2.45
C SER A 321 -17.22 -50.83 3.44
N GLY A 322 -16.81 -50.24 4.57
CA GLY A 322 -16.01 -50.92 5.60
C GLY A 322 -14.57 -51.24 5.21
N LYS A 323 -14.09 -50.78 4.05
CA LYS A 323 -12.71 -50.94 3.56
C LYS A 323 -11.90 -49.66 3.76
N THR A 324 -10.58 -49.84 3.70
CA THR A 324 -9.60 -48.80 3.99
C THR A 324 -8.37 -48.95 3.10
N LEU A 325 -7.82 -47.85 2.60
CA LEU A 325 -6.51 -47.82 1.96
C LEU A 325 -5.53 -46.98 2.77
N ILE A 326 -4.29 -47.44 2.86
CA ILE A 326 -3.19 -46.81 3.59
C ILE A 326 -2.03 -46.59 2.63
N GLN A 327 -1.38 -45.44 2.73
CA GLN A 327 -0.03 -45.24 2.23
C GLN A 327 0.89 -44.76 3.36
N ILE A 328 2.15 -45.21 3.35
CA ILE A 328 3.17 -44.85 4.34
C ILE A 328 4.30 -44.09 3.64
N VAL A 329 4.57 -42.88 4.12
CA VAL A 329 5.73 -42.05 3.78
C VAL A 329 6.92 -42.44 4.66
N GLU A 330 8.08 -42.64 4.04
CA GLU A 330 9.33 -42.97 4.72
C GLU A 330 9.82 -41.84 5.65
N ASP A 331 10.43 -42.25 6.75
CA ASP A 331 11.26 -41.43 7.66
C ASP A 331 12.17 -40.43 6.92
N LYS A 332 12.88 -40.88 5.89
CA LYS A 332 13.84 -40.08 5.09
C LYS A 332 13.19 -38.90 4.37
N ASN A 333 11.87 -38.94 4.14
CA ASN A 333 11.13 -37.91 3.43
C ASN A 333 10.45 -36.90 4.38
N VAL A 334 10.55 -37.10 5.69
CA VAL A 334 9.90 -36.26 6.71
C VAL A 334 10.95 -35.39 7.40
N GLN A 335 10.85 -34.08 7.15
CA GLN A 335 11.78 -33.05 7.62
C GLN A 335 11.39 -32.47 8.99
N GLY A 336 10.22 -32.85 9.49
CA GLY A 336 9.65 -32.39 10.75
C GLY A 336 8.84 -31.09 10.62
N GLY A 337 7.96 -30.85 11.59
CA GLY A 337 7.07 -29.67 11.64
C GLY A 337 5.60 -30.01 11.40
N GLY A 338 4.86 -29.03 10.85
CA GLY A 338 3.47 -29.20 10.44
C GLY A 338 3.37 -29.72 8.99
N TYR A 339 2.35 -30.53 8.74
CA TYR A 339 2.00 -31.05 7.42
C TYR A 339 0.51 -30.85 7.15
N VAL A 340 0.12 -30.92 5.89
CA VAL A 340 -1.28 -30.92 5.47
C VAL A 340 -1.53 -32.02 4.45
N LEU A 341 -2.61 -32.77 4.68
CA LEU A 341 -3.11 -33.82 3.79
C LEU A 341 -4.35 -33.31 3.07
N SER A 342 -4.37 -33.34 1.74
CA SER A 342 -5.51 -32.95 0.91
C SER A 342 -5.81 -34.03 -0.13
N TRP A 343 -7.06 -34.11 -0.56
CA TRP A 343 -7.54 -35.03 -1.60
C TRP A 343 -8.87 -34.55 -2.19
N GLU A 344 -9.22 -35.09 -3.35
CA GLU A 344 -10.53 -34.96 -4.00
C GLU A 344 -11.38 -36.22 -3.74
N GLY A 345 -12.60 -36.04 -3.23
CA GLY A 345 -13.57 -37.11 -3.06
C GLY A 345 -14.32 -37.09 -1.73
N THR A 346 -15.12 -38.12 -1.48
CA THR A 346 -15.97 -38.26 -0.28
C THR A 346 -15.38 -39.11 0.84
N ALA A 347 -14.29 -39.84 0.58
CA ALA A 347 -13.56 -40.54 1.62
C ALA A 347 -13.05 -39.56 2.68
N GLN A 348 -12.95 -40.02 3.91
CA GLN A 348 -12.33 -39.29 5.01
C GLN A 348 -10.99 -39.93 5.38
N ALA A 349 -10.05 -39.13 5.89
CA ALA A 349 -8.70 -39.58 6.22
C ALA A 349 -8.40 -39.51 7.73
N ARG A 350 -7.48 -40.36 8.19
CA ARG A 350 -6.79 -40.22 9.47
C ARG A 350 -5.30 -40.45 9.29
N VAL A 351 -4.48 -39.88 10.18
CA VAL A 351 -3.02 -39.85 10.03
C VAL A 351 -2.33 -40.37 11.28
N GLY A 352 -1.23 -41.09 11.07
CA GLY A 352 -0.40 -41.67 12.11
C GLY A 352 1.05 -41.22 11.94
N ILE A 353 1.70 -40.87 13.05
CA ILE A 353 3.09 -40.44 13.10
C ILE A 353 3.89 -41.54 13.81
N SER A 354 5.03 -41.94 13.24
CA SER A 354 5.85 -43.07 13.71
C SER A 354 5.10 -44.42 13.83
N GLY A 355 4.06 -44.62 13.01
CA GLY A 355 3.24 -45.84 13.04
C GLY A 355 2.67 -46.19 11.67
N ALA A 356 2.66 -47.48 11.33
CA ALA A 356 2.20 -48.00 10.04
C ALA A 356 0.67 -48.14 9.91
N ALA A 357 -0.04 -48.17 11.04
CA ALA A 357 -1.49 -48.22 11.13
C ALA A 357 -1.98 -47.03 11.98
N PRO A 358 -2.58 -46.00 11.39
CA PRO A 358 -3.03 -44.84 12.13
C PRO A 358 -4.28 -45.15 12.96
N SER A 359 -4.56 -44.33 13.97
CA SER A 359 -5.68 -44.51 14.89
C SER A 359 -6.39 -43.19 15.16
N GLY A 360 -7.53 -43.24 15.86
CA GLY A 360 -8.39 -42.07 16.07
C GLY A 360 -9.44 -41.87 14.97
N ALA A 361 -10.07 -40.69 15.01
CA ALA A 361 -11.19 -40.31 14.16
C ALA A 361 -10.76 -39.96 12.73
N TYR A 362 -11.65 -40.23 11.78
CA TYR A 362 -11.51 -39.79 10.40
C TYR A 362 -12.03 -38.35 10.23
N ALA A 363 -11.38 -37.57 9.36
CA ALA A 363 -11.68 -36.17 9.07
C ALA A 363 -11.76 -35.90 7.56
N ALA A 364 -12.40 -34.79 7.19
CA ALA A 364 -12.53 -34.36 5.79
C ALA A 364 -11.26 -33.65 5.28
N SER A 365 -11.17 -33.50 3.94
CA SER A 365 -10.12 -32.75 3.25
C SER A 365 -10.31 -31.25 3.41
N PRO A 366 -9.26 -30.44 3.66
CA PRO A 366 -7.90 -30.83 4.02
C PRO A 366 -7.76 -31.12 5.53
N LEU A 367 -6.88 -32.05 5.88
CA LEU A 367 -6.54 -32.44 7.25
C LEU A 367 -5.16 -31.89 7.63
N ALA A 368 -5.11 -31.01 8.64
CA ALA A 368 -3.87 -30.52 9.22
C ALA A 368 -3.25 -31.56 10.18
N ILE A 369 -1.92 -31.69 10.12
CA ILE A 369 -1.11 -32.64 10.89
C ILE A 369 -0.05 -31.84 11.64
N THR A 370 0.07 -32.08 12.95
CA THR A 370 1.02 -31.38 13.82
C THR A 370 1.91 -32.38 14.56
N GLY A 371 3.11 -31.95 14.94
CA GLY A 371 3.99 -32.74 15.80
C GLY A 371 4.76 -33.87 15.11
N ALA A 372 4.84 -33.89 13.77
CA ALA A 372 5.74 -34.81 13.07
C ALA A 372 7.20 -34.38 13.32
N GLY A 373 8.02 -35.28 13.86
CA GLY A 373 9.46 -35.09 14.00
C GLY A 373 10.22 -35.43 12.71
N ALA A 374 11.39 -34.83 12.52
CA ALA A 374 12.29 -35.22 11.43
C ALA A 374 12.70 -36.69 11.58
N GLY A 375 12.71 -37.46 10.49
CA GLY A 375 13.04 -38.89 10.53
C GLY A 375 11.93 -39.79 11.11
N GLN A 376 10.69 -39.31 11.21
CA GLN A 376 9.53 -40.14 11.55
C GLN A 376 8.72 -40.52 10.32
N SER A 377 8.16 -41.73 10.26
CA SER A 377 7.21 -42.08 9.19
C SER A 377 5.86 -41.40 9.40
N ILE A 378 5.15 -41.13 8.30
CA ILE A 378 3.76 -40.67 8.32
C ILE A 378 2.91 -41.68 7.54
N SER A 379 1.86 -42.20 8.16
CA SER A 379 0.84 -43.03 7.49
C SER A 379 -0.45 -42.23 7.30
N ALA A 380 -1.03 -42.30 6.10
CA ALA A 380 -2.34 -41.73 5.78
C ALA A 380 -3.29 -42.86 5.41
N GLU A 381 -4.39 -43.00 6.14
CA GLU A 381 -5.43 -44.00 5.92
C GLU A 381 -6.76 -43.34 5.55
N PHE A 382 -7.40 -43.86 4.51
CA PHE A 382 -8.67 -43.37 3.95
C PHE A 382 -9.73 -44.44 4.09
N ASN A 383 -10.93 -44.07 4.53
CA ASN A 383 -12.08 -44.97 4.64
C ASN A 383 -12.92 -45.01 3.34
N SER A 384 -14.06 -45.71 3.40
CA SER A 384 -15.00 -45.85 2.28
C SER A 384 -15.48 -44.52 1.72
N GLY A 385 -15.44 -44.37 0.39
CA GLY A 385 -15.80 -43.15 -0.33
C GLY A 385 -15.00 -42.99 -1.62
N THR A 386 -15.23 -41.91 -2.36
CA THR A 386 -14.37 -41.58 -3.51
C THR A 386 -13.05 -40.97 -3.06
N LEU A 387 -11.96 -41.28 -3.75
CA LEU A 387 -10.62 -40.80 -3.45
C LEU A 387 -9.81 -40.59 -4.74
N GLY A 388 -9.13 -39.46 -4.85
CA GLY A 388 -8.22 -39.12 -5.94
C GLY A 388 -7.40 -37.88 -5.60
N ARG A 389 -6.33 -37.64 -6.37
CA ARG A 389 -5.42 -36.49 -6.21
C ARG A 389 -4.97 -36.26 -4.76
N VAL A 390 -4.53 -37.34 -4.11
CA VAL A 390 -4.09 -37.32 -2.71
C VAL A 390 -2.71 -36.69 -2.58
N GLN A 391 -2.59 -35.65 -1.76
CA GLN A 391 -1.35 -34.91 -1.52
C GLN A 391 -1.07 -34.76 -0.03
N LEU A 392 0.14 -35.14 0.39
CA LEU A 392 0.70 -34.78 1.69
C LEU A 392 1.88 -33.84 1.46
N GLU A 393 1.82 -32.63 1.98
CA GLU A 393 2.88 -31.62 1.84
C GLU A 393 3.21 -30.92 3.16
N ALA A 394 4.42 -30.36 3.26
CA ALA A 394 4.88 -29.66 4.45
C ALA A 394 4.23 -28.26 4.55
N GLY A 395 3.88 -27.85 5.77
CA GLY A 395 3.18 -26.60 6.06
C GLY A 395 1.74 -26.80 6.53
N SER A 396 0.98 -25.71 6.59
CA SER A 396 -0.40 -25.66 7.11
C SER A 396 -1.46 -25.29 6.07
N ILE A 397 -1.07 -25.15 4.80
CA ILE A 397 -1.92 -24.67 3.71
C ILE A 397 -1.83 -25.68 2.57
N ALA A 398 -2.96 -26.33 2.25
CA ALA A 398 -3.04 -27.23 1.10
C ALA A 398 -2.89 -26.43 -0.20
N THR A 399 -1.99 -26.87 -1.08
CA THR A 399 -1.84 -26.36 -2.45
C THR A 399 -2.63 -27.24 -3.43
N PRO A 400 -2.86 -26.78 -4.67
CA PRO A 400 -3.31 -27.65 -5.75
C PRO A 400 -2.40 -28.89 -5.90
N PHE A 401 -2.98 -30.00 -6.35
CA PHE A 401 -2.29 -31.28 -6.49
C PHE A 401 -1.06 -31.18 -7.42
N GLU A 402 0.08 -31.71 -6.97
CA GLU A 402 1.32 -31.78 -7.74
C GLU A 402 1.21 -32.84 -8.85
N HIS A 403 1.05 -32.37 -10.09
CA HIS A 403 1.16 -33.21 -11.27
C HIS A 403 2.62 -33.52 -11.60
N VAL A 404 3.09 -34.67 -11.12
CA VAL A 404 4.34 -35.30 -11.58
C VAL A 404 4.10 -35.95 -12.95
N ASP A 405 5.10 -35.91 -13.83
CA ASP A 405 5.05 -36.65 -15.09
C ASP A 405 5.00 -38.17 -14.87
N TYR A 406 4.45 -38.91 -15.83
CA TYR A 406 4.24 -40.35 -15.66
C TYR A 406 5.55 -41.14 -15.53
N ALA A 407 6.64 -40.73 -16.17
CA ALA A 407 7.89 -41.46 -16.12
C ALA A 407 8.58 -41.31 -14.76
N ALA A 408 8.62 -40.10 -14.20
CA ALA A 408 9.11 -39.87 -12.85
C ALA A 408 8.20 -40.50 -11.78
N MET A 409 6.87 -40.50 -11.96
CA MET A 409 5.96 -41.19 -11.04
C MET A 409 6.17 -42.71 -11.08
N LEU A 410 6.29 -43.30 -12.28
CA LEU A 410 6.61 -44.71 -12.45
C LEU A 410 7.96 -45.04 -11.81
N GLN A 411 8.99 -44.21 -11.96
CA GLN A 411 10.28 -44.40 -11.32
C GLN A 411 10.20 -44.32 -9.78
N ARG A 412 9.35 -43.44 -9.22
CA ARG A 412 9.08 -43.38 -7.77
C ARG A 412 8.40 -44.68 -7.29
N CYS A 413 7.44 -45.22 -8.04
CA CYS A 413 6.77 -46.50 -7.72
C CYS A 413 7.75 -47.69 -7.83
N GLN A 414 8.57 -47.71 -8.87
CA GLN A 414 9.57 -48.75 -9.14
C GLN A 414 10.66 -48.87 -8.07
N ARG A 415 10.84 -47.87 -7.20
CA ARG A 415 11.70 -48.01 -6.01
C ARG A 415 11.13 -49.00 -4.98
N TYR A 416 9.83 -49.28 -4.99
CA TYR A 416 9.16 -50.11 -4.00
C TYR A 416 8.61 -51.40 -4.60
N TYR A 417 8.10 -51.37 -5.83
CA TYR A 417 7.65 -52.56 -6.53
C TYR A 417 8.01 -52.54 -8.01
N GLN A 418 8.56 -53.63 -8.53
CA GLN A 418 8.76 -53.81 -9.97
C GLN A 418 8.19 -55.14 -10.44
N ARG A 419 7.65 -55.15 -11.66
CA ARG A 419 7.16 -56.34 -12.35
C ARG A 419 7.72 -56.35 -13.76
N PHE A 420 8.51 -57.37 -14.05
CA PHE A 420 9.01 -57.67 -15.38
C PHE A 420 8.12 -58.75 -15.98
N ASN A 421 7.37 -58.41 -17.03
CA ASN A 421 6.51 -59.35 -17.75
C ASN A 421 7.22 -59.85 -19.01
N PHE A 422 7.11 -61.15 -19.29
CA PHE A 422 7.80 -61.79 -20.40
C PHE A 422 6.81 -62.48 -21.35
N SER A 423 7.12 -62.41 -22.64
CA SER A 423 6.32 -62.99 -23.73
C SER A 423 7.18 -63.93 -24.57
N SER A 424 7.29 -65.19 -24.13
CA SER A 424 8.01 -66.26 -24.83
C SER A 424 9.41 -65.85 -25.33
N ALA A 425 10.28 -65.46 -24.39
CA ALA A 425 11.58 -64.87 -24.68
C ALA A 425 12.71 -65.46 -23.84
N GLN A 426 13.93 -65.40 -24.38
CA GLN A 426 15.14 -65.52 -23.58
C GLN A 426 15.38 -64.19 -22.85
N ILE A 427 15.46 -64.24 -21.53
CA ILE A 427 15.59 -63.05 -20.66
C ILE A 427 17.07 -62.70 -20.43
N ALA A 428 17.90 -63.72 -20.25
CA ALA A 428 19.32 -63.55 -19.92
C ALA A 428 20.15 -64.73 -20.43
N VAL A 429 21.47 -64.51 -20.50
CA VAL A 429 22.48 -65.57 -20.62
C VAL A 429 23.23 -65.64 -19.30
N GLY A 430 23.24 -66.82 -18.70
CA GLY A 430 24.05 -67.18 -17.55
C GLY A 430 25.05 -68.28 -17.89
N MET A 431 25.59 -68.90 -16.84
CA MET A 431 26.45 -70.07 -16.93
C MET A 431 25.83 -71.24 -16.14
N ALA A 432 25.94 -72.45 -16.68
CA ALA A 432 25.78 -73.67 -15.91
C ALA A 432 27.02 -73.86 -15.04
N TYR A 433 26.89 -73.67 -13.72
CA TYR A 433 27.97 -73.85 -12.75
C TYR A 433 28.25 -75.33 -12.48
N SER A 434 27.23 -76.17 -12.58
CA SER A 434 27.32 -77.63 -12.49
C SER A 434 26.46 -78.28 -13.58
N ALA A 435 26.35 -79.62 -13.58
CA ALA A 435 25.42 -80.33 -14.45
C ALA A 435 23.93 -80.19 -14.05
N SER A 436 23.66 -79.59 -12.88
CA SER A 436 22.30 -79.38 -12.33
C SER A 436 21.94 -77.93 -12.05
N ASP A 437 22.94 -77.04 -12.00
CA ASP A 437 22.76 -75.68 -11.50
C ASP A 437 23.25 -74.65 -12.52
N ALA A 438 22.44 -73.66 -12.81
CA ALA A 438 22.79 -72.50 -13.63
C ALA A 438 22.45 -71.18 -12.95
N LEU A 439 23.18 -70.12 -13.26
CA LEU A 439 23.04 -68.81 -12.62
C LEU A 439 23.34 -67.65 -13.57
N PHE A 440 22.70 -66.50 -13.31
CA PHE A 440 23.05 -65.20 -13.89
C PHE A 440 22.81 -64.09 -12.84
N VAL A 441 23.45 -62.94 -13.02
CA VAL A 441 23.22 -61.76 -12.17
C VAL A 441 22.17 -60.86 -12.81
N PHE A 442 21.04 -60.71 -12.14
CA PHE A 442 19.95 -59.82 -12.54
C PHE A 442 20.20 -58.44 -11.92
N TYR A 443 20.40 -57.43 -12.76
CA TYR A 443 20.52 -56.03 -12.35
C TYR A 443 19.19 -55.31 -12.53
N PHE A 444 18.85 -54.44 -11.58
CA PHE A 444 17.61 -53.68 -11.58
C PHE A 444 17.83 -52.27 -11.00
N PRO A 445 16.95 -51.28 -11.30
CA PRO A 445 16.99 -49.97 -10.67
C PRO A 445 16.93 -50.06 -9.14
N GLU A 446 17.55 -49.11 -8.44
CA GLU A 446 17.69 -49.19 -6.98
C GLU A 446 16.34 -49.20 -6.24
N MET A 447 16.06 -50.33 -5.59
CA MET A 447 14.94 -50.55 -4.69
C MET A 447 15.20 -49.90 -3.32
N ARG A 448 14.14 -49.59 -2.57
CA ARG A 448 14.19 -49.02 -1.21
C ARG A 448 15.04 -49.85 -0.25
N VAL A 449 14.87 -51.17 -0.31
CA VAL A 449 15.60 -52.20 0.44
C VAL A 449 15.87 -53.38 -0.49
N ALA A 450 16.70 -54.34 -0.08
CA ALA A 450 16.86 -55.60 -0.81
C ALA A 450 15.46 -56.26 -0.98
N PRO A 451 14.96 -56.44 -2.21
CA PRO A 451 13.58 -56.85 -2.45
C PRO A 451 13.36 -58.34 -2.19
N THR A 452 12.13 -58.72 -1.85
CA THR A 452 11.67 -60.09 -2.03
C THR A 452 11.49 -60.35 -3.52
N ILE A 453 12.13 -61.38 -4.06
CA ILE A 453 12.09 -61.71 -5.48
C ILE A 453 11.23 -62.94 -5.71
N THR A 454 10.14 -62.79 -6.46
CA THR A 454 9.33 -63.93 -6.93
C THR A 454 9.67 -64.21 -8.38
N GLN A 455 9.97 -65.48 -8.68
CA GLN A 455 10.28 -65.97 -10.02
C GLN A 455 9.12 -66.82 -10.57
N PRO A 456 9.01 -67.00 -11.90
CA PRO A 456 8.09 -67.98 -12.46
C PRO A 456 8.41 -69.39 -11.94
N PRO A 457 7.41 -70.27 -11.76
CA PRO A 457 7.66 -71.70 -11.56
C PRO A 457 8.49 -72.28 -12.71
N SER A 458 9.21 -73.37 -12.42
CA SER A 458 10.03 -74.07 -13.40
C SER A 458 9.19 -74.85 -14.41
N GLY A 459 9.59 -74.83 -15.69
CA GLY A 459 8.89 -75.50 -16.79
C GLY A 459 8.97 -74.71 -18.10
N ALA A 460 8.35 -75.23 -19.16
CA ALA A 460 8.33 -74.61 -20.49
C ALA A 460 6.94 -74.14 -20.96
N GLY A 461 5.92 -74.23 -20.10
CA GLY A 461 4.56 -73.75 -20.38
C GLY A 461 4.38 -72.25 -20.22
N ALA A 462 3.15 -71.78 -20.45
CA ALA A 462 2.75 -70.41 -20.11
C ALA A 462 2.89 -70.16 -18.60
N GLY A 463 3.37 -68.98 -18.22
CA GLY A 463 3.68 -68.63 -16.83
C GLY A 463 4.87 -69.37 -16.20
N GLN A 464 5.62 -70.17 -16.96
CA GLN A 464 6.78 -70.93 -16.48
C GLN A 464 8.10 -70.48 -17.13
N ALA A 465 9.22 -70.75 -16.47
CA ALA A 465 10.56 -70.48 -16.98
C ALA A 465 11.52 -71.68 -16.83
N TYR A 466 12.60 -71.69 -17.59
CA TYR A 466 13.62 -72.74 -17.52
C TYR A 466 15.02 -72.24 -17.86
N TRP A 467 16.01 -73.02 -17.42
CA TRP A 467 17.41 -72.86 -17.78
C TRP A 467 17.74 -73.82 -18.92
N SER A 468 18.22 -73.28 -20.03
CA SER A 468 18.49 -74.06 -21.23
C SER A 468 19.76 -74.89 -21.12
N THR A 469 19.86 -75.91 -21.96
CA THR A 469 21.13 -76.58 -22.26
C THR A 469 22.10 -75.62 -22.97
N SER A 470 23.34 -76.07 -23.20
CA SER A 470 24.38 -75.33 -23.94
C SER A 470 24.06 -75.05 -25.41
N THR A 471 23.03 -75.69 -25.97
CA THR A 471 22.51 -75.46 -27.32
C THR A 471 21.21 -74.62 -27.34
N PHE A 472 20.93 -73.94 -26.22
CA PHE A 472 19.74 -73.11 -26.01
C PHE A 472 18.41 -73.86 -26.20
N GLN A 473 18.40 -75.17 -25.91
CA GLN A 473 17.21 -76.02 -25.92
C GLN A 473 16.65 -76.23 -24.50
N PRO A 474 15.37 -76.61 -24.34
CA PRO A 474 14.82 -77.02 -23.06
C PRO A 474 15.63 -78.16 -22.41
N PRO A 475 15.80 -78.15 -21.08
CA PRO A 475 16.48 -79.21 -20.34
C PRO A 475 15.66 -80.50 -20.33
N SER A 476 16.31 -81.64 -20.10
CA SER A 476 15.62 -82.94 -20.00
C SER A 476 14.87 -83.12 -18.67
N GLY A 477 15.15 -82.28 -17.67
CA GLY A 477 14.41 -82.19 -16.42
C GLY A 477 14.43 -80.77 -15.87
N TYR A 478 13.26 -80.26 -15.45
CA TYR A 478 13.11 -78.95 -14.83
C TYR A 478 13.37 -79.04 -13.33
N GLY A 479 14.31 -78.23 -12.83
CA GLY A 479 14.63 -78.12 -11.42
C GLY A 479 13.75 -77.09 -10.70
N ASN A 480 14.34 -76.29 -9.81
CA ASN A 480 13.70 -75.19 -9.09
C ASN A 480 14.40 -73.86 -9.36
N HIS A 481 13.70 -72.75 -9.14
CA HIS A 481 14.25 -71.39 -9.18
C HIS A 481 14.43 -70.80 -7.78
N THR A 482 15.54 -70.11 -7.57
CA THR A 482 15.85 -69.38 -6.33
C THR A 482 16.58 -68.08 -6.64
N ALA A 483 16.34 -67.05 -5.82
CA ALA A 483 17.10 -65.82 -5.80
C ALA A 483 18.00 -65.80 -4.55
N ASP A 484 19.29 -65.53 -4.73
CA ASP A 484 20.24 -65.32 -3.64
C ASP A 484 21.15 -64.11 -3.92
N LEU A 485 22.03 -63.76 -2.96
CA LEU A 485 22.88 -62.57 -3.04
C LEU A 485 22.13 -61.27 -3.37
N ILE A 486 20.92 -61.12 -2.81
CA ILE A 486 20.01 -60.02 -3.10
C ILE A 486 20.55 -58.73 -2.45
N SER A 487 20.67 -57.68 -3.24
CA SER A 487 20.99 -56.31 -2.84
C SER A 487 19.90 -55.35 -3.32
N VAL A 488 20.02 -54.07 -2.98
CA VAL A 488 19.10 -53.01 -3.45
C VAL A 488 19.09 -52.81 -4.97
N LYS A 489 20.09 -53.30 -5.72
CA LYS A 489 20.26 -53.03 -7.17
C LYS A 489 20.62 -54.25 -8.02
N SER A 490 20.71 -55.42 -7.39
CA SER A 490 21.03 -56.67 -8.07
C SER A 490 20.66 -57.89 -7.23
N ALA A 491 20.47 -59.03 -7.89
CA ALA A 491 20.40 -60.33 -7.26
C ALA A 491 21.02 -61.38 -8.18
N ARG A 492 21.37 -62.55 -7.65
CA ARG A 492 21.70 -63.72 -8.47
C ARG A 492 20.46 -64.59 -8.56
N LEU A 493 19.98 -64.81 -9.79
CA LEU A 493 18.95 -65.82 -10.05
C LEU A 493 19.64 -67.14 -10.37
N ARG A 494 19.22 -68.22 -9.71
CA ARG A 494 19.75 -69.57 -9.86
C ARG A 494 18.64 -70.55 -10.21
N GLY A 495 18.89 -71.40 -11.19
CA GLY A 495 18.24 -72.69 -11.35
C GLY A 495 19.07 -73.75 -10.64
N GLY A 496 18.43 -74.63 -9.87
CA GLY A 496 19.10 -75.76 -9.22
C GLY A 496 18.31 -77.05 -9.39
N ALA A 497 18.97 -78.21 -9.30
CA ALA A 497 18.38 -79.53 -9.54
C ALA A 497 17.76 -79.74 -10.95
N TYR A 498 18.30 -79.07 -11.97
CA TYR A 498 17.99 -79.35 -13.38
C TYR A 498 18.67 -80.64 -13.86
N THR A 499 18.20 -81.19 -14.98
CA THR A 499 18.85 -82.32 -15.66
C THR A 499 19.18 -81.95 -17.11
N GLY A 500 20.42 -82.23 -17.53
CA GLY A 500 20.89 -81.97 -18.90
C GLY A 500 21.65 -80.65 -19.10
N LEU A 501 22.10 -80.00 -18.02
CA LEU A 501 23.04 -78.87 -18.12
C LEU A 501 24.49 -79.38 -18.21
N THR A 502 25.37 -78.56 -18.77
CA THR A 502 26.80 -78.88 -18.93
C THR A 502 27.64 -77.89 -18.12
N ALA A 503 28.36 -78.37 -17.11
CA ALA A 503 29.19 -77.50 -16.26
C ALA A 503 30.20 -76.67 -17.09
N GLY A 504 30.28 -75.36 -16.81
CA GLY A 504 31.12 -74.41 -17.54
C GLY A 504 30.54 -73.90 -18.87
N ALA A 505 29.40 -74.43 -19.33
CA ALA A 505 28.76 -74.00 -20.57
C ALA A 505 27.78 -72.82 -20.35
N PRO A 506 27.46 -72.02 -21.39
CA PRO A 506 26.39 -71.03 -21.31
C PRO A 506 25.04 -71.71 -21.08
N SER A 507 24.14 -71.03 -20.36
CA SER A 507 22.75 -71.44 -20.17
C SER A 507 21.84 -70.21 -20.22
N GLY A 508 20.84 -70.21 -21.09
CA GLY A 508 19.86 -69.13 -21.19
C GLY A 508 18.73 -69.31 -20.19
N PHE A 509 18.29 -68.21 -19.57
CA PHE A 509 17.05 -68.20 -18.79
C PHE A 509 15.89 -67.82 -19.73
N PHE A 510 15.04 -68.78 -20.05
CA PHE A 510 13.88 -68.63 -20.93
C PHE A 510 12.60 -68.56 -20.11
N ALA A 511 11.65 -67.72 -20.52
CA ALA A 511 10.32 -67.70 -19.91
C ALA A 511 9.21 -67.72 -20.96
N GLY A 512 8.21 -68.57 -20.75
CA GLY A 512 7.01 -68.66 -21.59
C GLY A 512 6.11 -67.43 -21.43
N ALA A 513 5.16 -67.27 -22.35
CA ALA A 513 4.19 -66.17 -22.30
C ALA A 513 3.45 -66.07 -20.96
N GLY A 514 3.27 -64.84 -20.46
CA GLY A 514 2.60 -64.56 -19.19
C GLY A 514 3.46 -64.80 -17.94
N SER A 515 4.73 -65.18 -18.12
CA SER A 515 5.68 -65.29 -17.00
C SER A 515 6.08 -63.92 -16.48
N GLN A 516 6.35 -63.85 -15.18
CA GLN A 516 6.75 -62.62 -14.52
C GLN A 516 7.84 -62.83 -13.47
N VAL A 517 8.76 -61.86 -13.36
CA VAL A 517 9.63 -61.69 -12.19
C VAL A 517 9.16 -60.44 -11.46
N THR A 518 8.95 -60.54 -10.15
CA THR A 518 8.57 -59.39 -9.32
C THR A 518 9.62 -59.09 -8.27
N LEU A 519 9.86 -57.81 -8.02
CA LEU A 519 10.70 -57.30 -6.94
C LEU A 519 9.79 -56.54 -5.98
N ASP A 520 9.68 -56.97 -4.73
CA ASP A 520 8.83 -56.33 -3.72
C ASP A 520 9.66 -55.81 -2.54
N ALA A 521 9.63 -54.50 -2.32
CA ALA A 521 10.33 -53.75 -1.29
C ALA A 521 9.41 -52.73 -0.59
N GLU A 522 8.11 -53.00 -0.55
CA GLU A 522 7.10 -52.12 0.08
C GLU A 522 7.28 -51.95 1.61
N LEU A 523 6.43 -51.12 2.24
CA LEU A 523 6.40 -50.74 3.67
C LEU A 523 5.18 -51.28 4.41
#